data_AF-A0A1F7KAM3-F1
#
_entry.id   AF-A0A1F7KAM3-F1
#
_cell.length_a   1.000
_cell.length_b   1.000
_cell.length_c   1.000
_cell.angle_alpha   90.00
_cell.angle_beta   90.00
_cell.angle_gamma   90.00
#
_symmetry.space_group_name_H-M   'P 1'
#
loop_
_entity.id
_entity.type
_entity.pdbx_description
1 polymer ?
#
loop_
_entity_poly.entity_id
_entity_poly.type
_entity_poly.pdbx_seq_one_letter_code
_entity_poly.pdbx_strand_id
1 'polypeptide(L)'
;MAFTFTIPESVLPKGTKFKEGEVVDWGKKSLKEQTETEAIIDLAVELAIEPKAIFKHLKVNLGEMVKKGQLLAQKKGLLGSKDLKAPHSAEVRGINHEEGTLTLAISQITNVPFAIKATCVKKDKGHWYFKVSDGVEIPVQNSLDTNFGGYCSYIHSPSQISLETCETRIVITQDLDIMDQAKIAALGPIAIVSYEASYRDLSLPLLLLANKADWKNLFAKKWQLCLYLSANKFIYFFNP
;
A
#
# COMPACT_ATOMS: atom_id res chain seq x y z
N MET A 1 -7.02 29.93 10.34
CA MET A 1 -7.53 29.97 8.94
C MET A 1 -7.94 28.56 8.59
N ALA A 2 -9.04 28.36 7.89
CA ALA A 2 -9.43 27.02 7.46
C ALA A 2 -8.51 26.53 6.34
N PHE A 3 -8.06 25.27 6.43
CA PHE A 3 -7.20 24.64 5.43
C PHE A 3 -8.06 23.81 4.47
N THR A 4 -7.66 23.75 3.20
CA THR A 4 -8.33 22.94 2.17
C THR A 4 -7.32 22.04 1.48
N PHE A 5 -7.65 20.77 1.34
CA PHE A 5 -6.87 19.79 0.58
C PHE A 5 -7.74 19.12 -0.48
N THR A 6 -7.09 18.42 -1.40
CA THR A 6 -7.76 17.75 -2.54
C THR A 6 -7.49 16.26 -2.56
N ILE A 7 -8.52 15.49 -2.93
CA ILE A 7 -8.43 14.05 -3.16
C ILE A 7 -8.93 13.76 -4.58
N PRO A 8 -8.10 13.19 -5.47
CA PRO A 8 -8.55 12.72 -6.78
C PRO A 8 -9.63 11.63 -6.65
N GLU A 9 -10.66 11.67 -7.49
CA GLU A 9 -11.71 10.64 -7.50
C GLU A 9 -11.15 9.24 -7.81
N SER A 10 -10.05 9.16 -8.55
CA SER A 10 -9.37 7.91 -8.92
C SER A 10 -8.80 7.15 -7.73
N VAL A 11 -8.48 7.81 -6.61
CA VAL A 11 -7.95 7.14 -5.40
C VAL A 11 -9.07 6.69 -4.45
N LEU A 12 -10.31 7.12 -4.68
CA LEU A 12 -11.44 6.79 -3.83
C LEU A 12 -12.09 5.47 -4.26
N PRO A 13 -12.79 4.74 -3.35
CA PRO A 13 -13.50 3.53 -3.73
C PRO A 13 -14.54 3.85 -4.80
N LYS A 14 -14.67 2.98 -5.81
CA LYS A 14 -15.65 3.17 -6.90
C LYS A 14 -17.05 3.40 -6.34
N GLY A 15 -17.72 4.43 -6.83
CA GLY A 15 -19.08 4.78 -6.43
C GLY A 15 -19.17 5.69 -5.20
N THR A 16 -18.04 6.08 -4.60
CA THR A 16 -18.01 7.13 -3.58
C THR A 16 -18.61 8.42 -4.13
N LYS A 17 -19.58 8.98 -3.39
CA LYS A 17 -20.20 10.27 -3.69
C LYS A 17 -20.31 11.06 -2.40
N PHE A 18 -19.99 12.34 -2.46
CA PHE A 18 -20.21 13.28 -1.38
C PHE A 18 -21.15 14.38 -1.82
N LYS A 19 -21.84 14.99 -0.86
CA LYS A 19 -22.59 16.22 -1.05
C LYS A 19 -21.76 17.42 -0.60
N GLU A 20 -21.92 18.54 -1.28
CA GLU A 20 -21.37 19.81 -0.80
C GLU A 20 -21.94 20.15 0.58
N GLY A 21 -21.07 20.55 1.51
CA GLY A 21 -21.38 20.78 2.92
C GLY A 21 -21.41 19.51 3.77
N GLU A 22 -21.29 18.31 3.20
CA GLU A 22 -21.25 17.05 3.96
C GLU A 22 -20.01 16.97 4.83
N VAL A 23 -20.19 16.69 6.13
CA VAL A 23 -19.09 16.31 7.01
C VAL A 23 -18.79 14.83 6.79
N VAL A 24 -17.63 14.56 6.19
CA VAL A 24 -17.12 13.22 6.00
C VAL A 24 -16.29 12.85 7.21
N ASP A 25 -16.66 11.77 7.88
CA ASP A 25 -15.85 11.14 8.92
C ASP A 25 -15.58 9.69 8.51
N TRP A 26 -14.38 9.48 8.00
CA TRP A 26 -13.90 8.18 7.58
C TRP A 26 -12.96 7.54 8.61
N GLY A 27 -12.84 8.10 9.81
CA GLY A 27 -12.22 7.48 11.00
C GLY A 27 -11.22 6.37 10.71
N LYS A 28 -11.63 5.10 10.92
CA LYS A 28 -10.83 3.88 10.66
C LYS A 28 -11.20 3.14 9.36
N LYS A 29 -11.88 3.78 8.41
CA LYS A 29 -12.21 3.16 7.12
C LYS A 29 -10.94 2.95 6.31
N SER A 30 -10.97 1.95 5.45
CA SER A 30 -9.88 1.65 4.52
C SER A 30 -10.34 1.89 3.09
N LEU A 31 -9.46 2.47 2.28
CA LEU A 31 -9.57 2.37 0.84
C LEU A 31 -9.32 0.93 0.40
N LYS A 32 -9.94 0.54 -0.72
CA LYS A 32 -9.58 -0.69 -1.42
C LYS A 32 -8.56 -0.31 -2.48
N GLU A 33 -7.28 -0.62 -2.23
CA GLU A 33 -6.25 -0.54 -3.25
C GLU A 33 -6.20 -1.91 -3.96
N GLN A 34 -6.30 -1.89 -5.28
CA GLN A 34 -6.03 -3.09 -6.06
C GLN A 34 -4.54 -3.07 -6.40
N THR A 35 -3.78 -3.90 -5.71
CA THR A 35 -2.38 -4.13 -6.03
C THR A 35 -2.27 -5.34 -6.93
N GLU A 36 -1.33 -5.29 -7.86
CA GLU A 36 -1.01 -6.41 -8.72
C GLU A 36 0.43 -6.82 -8.44
N THR A 37 0.59 -8.08 -8.06
CA THR A 37 1.90 -8.68 -7.81
C THR A 37 2.11 -9.83 -8.77
N GLU A 38 3.33 -10.03 -9.23
CA GLU A 38 3.66 -11.17 -10.07
C GLU A 38 4.29 -12.28 -9.25
N ALA A 39 3.80 -13.51 -9.44
CA ALA A 39 4.39 -14.71 -8.90
C ALA A 39 4.90 -15.59 -10.04
N ILE A 40 6.17 -15.97 -9.99
CA ILE A 40 6.79 -16.89 -10.95
C ILE A 40 6.77 -18.28 -10.35
N ILE A 41 6.19 -19.23 -11.08
CA ILE A 41 6.15 -20.65 -10.72
C ILE A 41 7.03 -21.42 -11.70
N ASP A 42 8.01 -22.15 -11.17
CA ASP A 42 8.87 -23.03 -11.97
C ASP A 42 8.17 -24.38 -12.23
N LEU A 43 7.47 -24.50 -13.36
CA LEU A 43 6.74 -25.70 -13.73
C LEU A 43 7.67 -26.89 -13.99
N ALA A 44 8.86 -26.62 -14.56
CA ALA A 44 9.83 -27.65 -14.89
C ALA A 44 10.35 -28.33 -13.63
N VAL A 45 10.75 -27.55 -12.64
CA VAL A 45 11.19 -28.05 -11.34
C VAL A 45 10.02 -28.70 -10.59
N GLU A 46 8.89 -28.03 -10.50
CA GLU A 46 7.73 -28.53 -9.76
C GLU A 46 7.17 -29.83 -10.34
N LEU A 47 7.24 -30.06 -11.65
CA LEU A 47 6.78 -31.30 -12.27
C LEU A 47 7.91 -32.31 -12.56
N ALA A 48 9.17 -31.95 -12.28
CA ALA A 48 10.36 -32.70 -12.67
C ALA A 48 10.32 -33.08 -14.16
N ILE A 49 10.20 -32.07 -15.03
CA ILE A 49 10.17 -32.19 -16.50
C ILE A 49 11.17 -31.23 -17.11
N GLU A 50 11.53 -31.48 -18.38
CA GLU A 50 12.29 -30.52 -19.16
C GLU A 50 11.50 -29.22 -19.40
N PRO A 51 12.12 -28.04 -19.34
CA PRO A 51 11.47 -26.76 -19.65
C PRO A 51 10.68 -26.76 -20.96
N LYS A 52 11.27 -27.33 -22.02
CA LYS A 52 10.63 -27.40 -23.35
C LYS A 52 9.38 -28.28 -23.38
N ALA A 53 9.13 -29.08 -22.34
CA ALA A 53 7.97 -29.96 -22.26
C ALA A 53 6.76 -29.33 -21.55
N ILE A 54 6.88 -28.12 -20.95
CA ILE A 54 5.81 -27.55 -20.10
C ILE A 54 4.44 -27.48 -20.81
N PHE A 55 4.40 -27.17 -22.11
CA PHE A 55 3.15 -27.06 -22.87
C PHE A 55 2.37 -28.38 -22.96
N LYS A 56 3.04 -29.54 -22.83
CA LYS A 56 2.38 -30.85 -22.81
C LYS A 56 1.65 -31.11 -21.49
N HIS A 57 2.02 -30.37 -20.45
CA HIS A 57 1.57 -30.58 -19.07
C HIS A 57 0.63 -29.48 -18.58
N LEU A 58 0.73 -28.28 -19.16
CA LEU A 58 -0.15 -27.15 -18.84
C LEU A 58 -1.64 -27.48 -19.04
N LYS A 59 -2.45 -26.91 -18.15
CA LYS A 59 -3.93 -26.99 -18.15
C LYS A 59 -4.59 -25.62 -18.22
N VAL A 60 -3.78 -24.58 -18.38
CA VAL A 60 -4.19 -23.17 -18.43
C VAL A 60 -3.51 -22.48 -19.61
N ASN A 61 -4.13 -21.42 -20.11
CA ASN A 61 -3.63 -20.63 -21.24
C ASN A 61 -3.17 -19.23 -20.81
N LEU A 62 -2.38 -18.57 -21.65
CA LEU A 62 -2.04 -17.16 -21.49
C LEU A 62 -3.32 -16.30 -21.50
N GLY A 63 -3.43 -15.35 -20.56
CA GLY A 63 -4.60 -14.51 -20.33
C GLY A 63 -5.74 -15.19 -19.55
N GLU A 64 -5.58 -16.45 -19.14
CA GLU A 64 -6.62 -17.17 -18.39
C GLU A 64 -6.68 -16.72 -16.92
N MET A 65 -7.89 -16.51 -16.40
CA MET A 65 -8.13 -16.30 -14.98
C MET A 65 -8.26 -17.64 -14.25
N VAL A 66 -7.37 -17.90 -13.30
CA VAL A 66 -7.34 -19.11 -12.48
C VAL A 66 -7.80 -18.83 -11.06
N LYS A 67 -8.45 -19.80 -10.42
CA LYS A 67 -8.83 -19.75 -8.99
C LYS A 67 -7.80 -20.45 -8.12
N LYS A 68 -7.64 -20.01 -6.86
CA LYS A 68 -6.86 -20.76 -5.86
C LYS A 68 -7.29 -22.24 -5.83
N GLY A 69 -6.31 -23.14 -5.91
CA GLY A 69 -6.52 -24.59 -5.95
C GLY A 69 -6.86 -25.17 -7.33
N GLN A 70 -7.07 -24.34 -8.35
CA GLN A 70 -7.27 -24.78 -9.73
C GLN A 70 -6.00 -25.46 -10.26
N LEU A 71 -6.15 -26.52 -11.04
CA LEU A 71 -5.04 -27.23 -11.65
C LEU A 71 -4.38 -26.35 -12.73
N LEU A 72 -3.10 -26.04 -12.55
CA LEU A 72 -2.29 -25.28 -13.50
C LEU A 72 -1.61 -26.19 -14.51
N ALA A 73 -1.04 -27.29 -14.03
CA ALA A 73 -0.33 -28.25 -14.85
C ALA A 73 -0.35 -29.64 -14.21
N GLN A 74 -0.21 -30.67 -15.04
CA GLN A 74 -0.24 -32.07 -14.61
C GLN A 74 0.73 -32.93 -15.42
N LYS A 75 1.58 -33.68 -14.71
CA LYS A 75 2.39 -34.76 -15.28
C LYS A 75 1.76 -36.10 -14.92
N LYS A 76 1.30 -36.85 -15.92
CA LYS A 76 0.85 -38.24 -15.75
C LYS A 76 2.01 -39.19 -16.00
N GLY A 77 2.19 -40.18 -15.12
CA GLY A 77 3.14 -41.28 -15.26
C GLY A 77 2.45 -42.62 -15.08
N LEU A 78 3.23 -43.70 -15.17
CA LEU A 78 2.72 -45.08 -15.08
C LEU A 78 2.21 -45.45 -13.67
N LEU A 79 2.69 -44.76 -12.62
CA LEU A 79 2.39 -45.05 -11.21
C LEU A 79 1.59 -43.94 -10.51
N GLY A 80 1.12 -42.92 -11.24
CA GLY A 80 0.35 -41.82 -10.67
C GLY A 80 0.44 -40.52 -11.47
N SER A 81 -0.10 -39.43 -10.92
CA SER A 81 0.05 -38.08 -11.45
C SER A 81 0.68 -37.14 -10.44
N LYS A 82 1.46 -36.17 -10.93
CA LYS A 82 1.89 -35.00 -10.17
C LYS A 82 1.09 -33.80 -10.65
N ASP A 83 0.35 -33.22 -9.73
CA ASP A 83 -0.57 -32.12 -9.99
C ASP A 83 0.00 -30.84 -9.37
N LEU A 84 0.05 -29.77 -10.16
CA LEU A 84 0.43 -28.45 -9.68
C LEU A 84 -0.80 -27.55 -9.70
N LYS A 85 -1.15 -27.00 -8.54
CA LYS A 85 -2.35 -26.17 -8.36
C LYS A 85 -1.99 -24.73 -8.10
N ALA A 86 -2.88 -23.82 -8.48
CA ALA A 86 -2.70 -22.39 -8.28
C ALA A 86 -2.67 -22.04 -6.79
N PRO A 87 -1.61 -21.37 -6.30
CA PRO A 87 -1.53 -20.99 -4.88
C PRO A 87 -2.52 -19.86 -4.53
N HIS A 88 -2.86 -19.02 -5.51
CA HIS A 88 -3.76 -17.88 -5.41
C HIS A 88 -4.68 -17.82 -6.65
N SER A 89 -5.77 -17.06 -6.55
CA SER A 89 -6.51 -16.66 -7.75
C SER A 89 -5.72 -15.59 -8.50
N ALA A 90 -5.53 -15.75 -9.80
CA ALA A 90 -4.60 -14.93 -10.59
C ALA A 90 -4.94 -14.95 -12.09
N GLU A 91 -4.35 -14.04 -12.86
CA GLU A 91 -4.28 -14.09 -14.32
C GLU A 91 -2.97 -14.76 -14.75
N VAL A 92 -2.99 -15.64 -15.75
CA VAL A 92 -1.78 -16.18 -16.38
C VAL A 92 -1.20 -15.15 -17.35
N ARG A 93 -0.10 -14.48 -16.98
CA ARG A 93 0.51 -13.40 -17.78
C ARG A 93 1.72 -13.79 -18.61
N GLY A 94 2.38 -14.87 -18.26
CA GLY A 94 3.59 -15.30 -18.94
C GLY A 94 3.73 -16.80 -18.91
N ILE A 95 4.19 -17.38 -20.02
CA ILE A 95 4.63 -18.77 -20.10
C ILE A 95 6.00 -18.75 -20.78
N ASN A 96 7.07 -19.02 -20.01
CA ASN A 96 8.41 -19.12 -20.55
C ASN A 96 8.78 -20.60 -20.75
N HIS A 97 8.89 -21.03 -21.99
CA HIS A 97 9.19 -22.42 -22.34
C HIS A 97 10.69 -22.73 -22.45
N GLU A 98 11.54 -21.70 -22.44
CA GLU A 98 12.99 -21.87 -22.34
C GLU A 98 13.39 -22.16 -20.89
N GLU A 99 12.81 -21.41 -19.95
CA GLU A 99 13.05 -21.57 -18.51
C GLU A 99 12.11 -22.59 -17.84
N GLY A 100 10.94 -22.85 -18.45
CA GLY A 100 9.95 -23.77 -17.89
C GLY A 100 9.07 -23.13 -16.83
N THR A 101 8.85 -21.82 -16.89
CA THR A 101 8.18 -21.03 -15.84
C THR A 101 6.82 -20.48 -16.29
N LEU A 102 5.96 -20.20 -15.31
CA LEU A 102 4.64 -19.59 -15.45
C LEU A 102 4.59 -18.31 -14.60
N THR A 103 4.24 -17.18 -15.20
CA THR A 103 4.03 -15.92 -14.48
C THR A 103 2.54 -15.72 -14.22
N LEU A 104 2.17 -15.58 -12.95
CA LEU A 104 0.82 -15.29 -12.49
C LEU A 104 0.74 -13.85 -11.98
N ALA A 105 -0.20 -13.07 -12.49
CA ALA A 105 -0.55 -11.78 -11.90
C ALA A 105 -1.66 -11.96 -10.87
N ILE A 106 -1.28 -11.76 -9.61
CA ILE A 106 -2.16 -11.84 -8.46
C ILE A 106 -2.68 -10.43 -8.20
N SER A 107 -3.92 -10.18 -8.58
CA SER A 107 -4.67 -9.00 -8.15
C SER A 107 -5.13 -9.20 -6.70
N GLN A 108 -4.55 -8.45 -5.77
CA GLN A 108 -5.00 -8.41 -4.39
C GLN A 108 -5.73 -7.09 -4.13
N ILE A 109 -6.90 -7.18 -3.51
CA ILE A 109 -7.56 -6.01 -2.95
C ILE A 109 -7.05 -5.87 -1.52
N THR A 110 -6.15 -4.92 -1.29
CA THR A 110 -5.66 -4.57 0.04
C THR A 110 -6.52 -3.43 0.58
N ASN A 111 -6.84 -3.52 1.87
CA ASN A 111 -7.47 -2.43 2.59
C ASN A 111 -6.36 -1.51 3.07
N VAL A 112 -6.28 -0.30 2.52
CA VAL A 112 -5.30 0.68 2.96
C VAL A 112 -5.97 1.67 3.90
N PRO A 113 -5.46 1.84 5.14
CA PRO A 113 -6.02 2.80 6.08
C PRO A 113 -6.16 4.19 5.46
N PHE A 114 -7.35 4.78 5.63
CA PHE A 114 -7.69 6.07 5.05
C PHE A 114 -8.61 6.84 5.98
N ALA A 115 -8.00 7.46 6.97
CA ALA A 115 -8.66 8.32 7.94
C ALA A 115 -8.73 9.76 7.44
N ILE A 116 -9.94 10.28 7.22
CA ILE A 116 -10.18 11.71 7.04
C ILE A 116 -11.36 12.14 7.90
N LYS A 117 -11.31 13.37 8.39
CA LYS A 117 -12.48 14.04 8.97
C LYS A 117 -12.47 15.49 8.52
N ALA A 118 -13.38 15.82 7.61
CA ALA A 118 -13.39 17.09 6.90
C ALA A 118 -14.76 17.39 6.28
N THR A 119 -15.02 18.65 5.95
CA THR A 119 -16.23 19.07 5.22
C THR A 119 -15.96 19.05 3.72
N CYS A 120 -16.77 18.31 2.96
CA CYS A 120 -16.74 18.35 1.50
C CYS A 120 -17.19 19.73 1.01
N VAL A 121 -16.31 20.41 0.27
CA VAL A 121 -16.57 21.75 -0.28
C VAL A 121 -17.16 21.65 -1.67
N LYS A 122 -16.55 20.88 -2.56
CA LYS A 122 -17.00 20.76 -3.96
C LYS A 122 -16.32 19.58 -4.65
N LYS A 123 -16.86 19.23 -5.82
CA LYS A 123 -16.18 18.42 -6.83
C LYS A 123 -15.85 19.31 -8.03
N ASP A 124 -14.62 19.26 -8.51
CA ASP A 124 -14.22 19.94 -9.75
C ASP A 124 -13.19 19.10 -10.51
N LYS A 125 -13.39 18.91 -11.82
CA LYS A 125 -12.51 18.16 -12.73
C LYS A 125 -11.99 16.82 -12.15
N GLY A 126 -12.89 16.00 -11.59
CA GLY A 126 -12.51 14.70 -11.01
C GLY A 126 -11.76 14.78 -9.68
N HIS A 127 -11.74 15.93 -9.02
CA HIS A 127 -11.13 16.12 -7.70
C HIS A 127 -12.18 16.57 -6.68
N TRP A 128 -12.11 15.98 -5.50
CA TRP A 128 -12.92 16.37 -4.34
C TRP A 128 -12.11 17.30 -3.45
N TYR A 129 -12.72 18.41 -3.04
CA TYR A 129 -12.10 19.43 -2.20
C TYR A 129 -12.68 19.32 -0.79
N PHE A 130 -11.81 19.25 0.20
CA PHE A 130 -12.18 19.08 1.60
C PHE A 130 -11.60 20.19 2.45
N LYS A 131 -12.41 20.72 3.37
CA LYS A 131 -12.06 21.78 4.31
C LYS A 131 -11.96 21.24 5.72
N VAL A 132 -10.93 21.67 6.45
CA VAL A 132 -10.68 21.37 7.87
C VAL A 132 -10.40 22.64 8.65
N SER A 133 -10.46 22.55 9.97
CA SER A 133 -10.26 23.68 10.87
C SER A 133 -8.84 24.26 10.77
N ASP A 134 -7.84 23.39 10.63
CA ASP A 134 -6.43 23.74 10.56
C ASP A 134 -5.64 22.63 9.85
N GLY A 135 -4.63 23.00 9.07
CA GLY A 135 -3.82 22.03 8.32
C GLY A 135 -2.60 22.65 7.65
N VAL A 136 -1.73 21.79 7.14
CA VAL A 136 -0.54 22.15 6.38
C VAL A 136 -0.29 21.11 5.28
N GLU A 137 0.18 21.60 4.14
CA GLU A 137 0.73 20.78 3.06
C GLU A 137 2.25 20.84 3.15
N ILE A 138 2.91 19.68 3.16
CA ILE A 138 4.37 19.59 3.26
C ILE A 138 4.92 18.80 2.07
N PRO A 139 5.90 19.35 1.33
CA PRO A 139 6.54 18.64 0.23
C PRO A 139 7.34 17.43 0.71
N VAL A 140 7.39 16.38 -0.12
CA VAL A 140 8.14 15.14 0.16
C VAL A 140 9.33 15.00 -0.77
N GLN A 141 10.40 14.34 -0.31
CA GLN A 141 11.62 14.08 -1.10
C GLN A 141 11.45 12.87 -2.03
N ASN A 142 10.71 11.86 -1.59
CA ASN A 142 10.47 10.64 -2.33
C ASN A 142 8.97 10.45 -2.62
N SER A 143 8.68 9.88 -3.78
CA SER A 143 7.34 9.39 -4.11
C SER A 143 7.24 7.91 -3.74
N LEU A 144 6.10 7.54 -3.20
CA LEU A 144 5.70 6.17 -2.93
C LEU A 144 4.55 5.79 -3.87
N ASP A 145 4.53 4.54 -4.32
CA ASP A 145 3.49 3.97 -5.19
C ASP A 145 2.28 3.46 -4.38
N THR A 146 1.95 4.12 -3.27
CA THR A 146 0.80 3.79 -2.43
C THR A 146 0.20 5.04 -1.81
N ASN A 147 -1.08 4.99 -1.47
CA ASN A 147 -1.80 6.05 -0.78
C ASN A 147 -2.02 5.64 0.68
N PHE A 148 -1.93 6.56 1.64
CA PHE A 148 -2.28 6.25 3.02
C PHE A 148 -2.84 7.46 3.76
N GLY A 149 -3.73 7.21 4.70
CA GLY A 149 -4.24 8.23 5.61
C GLY A 149 -4.57 7.66 6.98
N GLY A 150 -4.22 8.37 8.05
CA GLY A 150 -4.25 7.77 9.37
C GLY A 150 -3.98 8.74 10.51
N TYR A 151 -4.16 8.25 11.72
CA TYR A 151 -3.80 8.99 12.93
C TYR A 151 -2.29 9.04 13.11
N CYS A 152 -1.78 10.23 13.39
CA CYS A 152 -0.35 10.42 13.64
C CYS A 152 0.02 9.96 15.05
N SER A 153 1.25 9.51 15.19
CA SER A 153 1.94 9.28 16.46
C SER A 153 3.32 9.91 16.37
N TYR A 154 3.74 10.63 17.41
CA TYR A 154 5.02 11.35 17.40
C TYR A 154 5.97 10.65 18.36
N ILE A 155 7.04 10.06 17.82
CA ILE A 155 8.05 9.33 18.59
C ILE A 155 9.36 10.12 18.53
N HIS A 156 9.82 10.57 19.69
CA HIS A 156 11.07 11.29 19.90
C HIS A 156 12.19 10.40 20.41
N SER A 157 11.84 9.30 21.11
CA SER A 157 12.81 8.40 21.71
C SER A 157 12.35 6.95 21.65
N PRO A 158 13.29 5.99 21.68
CA PRO A 158 13.01 4.55 21.65
C PRO A 158 12.04 4.07 22.74
N SER A 159 12.07 4.72 23.90
CA SER A 159 11.18 4.43 25.04
C SER A 159 9.70 4.65 24.74
N GLN A 160 9.36 5.45 23.72
CA GLN A 160 7.99 5.71 23.31
C GLN A 160 7.48 4.69 22.29
N ILE A 161 8.33 3.79 21.79
CA ILE A 161 7.96 2.75 20.84
C ILE A 161 7.16 1.66 21.58
N SER A 162 5.86 1.62 21.32
CA SER A 162 4.90 0.67 21.87
C SER A 162 3.82 0.34 20.84
N LEU A 163 3.01 -0.68 21.12
CA LEU A 163 1.87 -1.04 20.28
C LEU A 163 0.91 0.15 20.11
N GLU A 164 0.64 0.90 21.19
CA GLU A 164 -0.25 2.08 21.17
C GLU A 164 0.25 3.20 20.25
N THR A 165 1.57 3.40 20.17
CA THR A 165 2.16 4.45 19.36
C THR A 165 2.41 4.02 17.91
N CYS A 166 2.37 2.72 17.61
CA CYS A 166 2.72 2.21 16.29
C CYS A 166 1.53 1.58 15.55
N GLU A 167 0.76 0.70 16.20
CA GLU A 167 -0.25 -0.13 15.54
C GLU A 167 -1.32 0.71 14.84
N THR A 168 -1.45 0.55 13.53
CA THR A 168 -2.43 1.29 12.69
C THR A 168 -2.28 2.82 12.78
N ARG A 169 -1.07 3.30 13.08
CA ARG A 169 -0.74 4.74 13.11
C ARG A 169 0.27 5.10 12.05
N ILE A 170 0.30 6.38 11.70
CA ILE A 170 1.39 6.96 10.93
C ILE A 170 2.41 7.48 11.93
N VAL A 171 3.57 6.84 11.95
CA VAL A 171 4.62 7.12 12.92
C VAL A 171 5.49 8.25 12.37
N ILE A 172 5.53 9.35 13.10
CA ILE A 172 6.37 10.51 12.81
C ILE A 172 7.58 10.47 13.74
N THR A 173 8.79 10.38 13.20
CA THR A 173 10.02 10.26 14.02
C THR A 173 11.27 10.78 13.32
N GLN A 174 12.24 11.35 14.06
CA GLN A 174 13.30 12.19 13.48
C GLN A 174 14.56 11.46 13.05
N ASP A 175 15.05 10.52 13.83
CA ASP A 175 16.21 9.69 13.48
C ASP A 175 16.25 8.60 14.54
N LEU A 176 15.83 7.41 14.14
CA LEU A 176 15.83 6.23 15.00
C LEU A 176 16.84 5.26 14.41
N ASP A 177 17.52 4.50 15.26
CA ASP A 177 18.48 3.54 14.74
C ASP A 177 17.78 2.40 13.99
N ILE A 178 18.58 1.52 13.40
CA ILE A 178 18.05 0.39 12.62
C ILE A 178 17.19 -0.54 13.50
N MET A 179 17.55 -0.71 14.77
CA MET A 179 16.83 -1.60 15.70
C MET A 179 15.48 -1.01 16.09
N ASP A 180 15.44 0.29 16.32
CA ASP A 180 14.23 1.03 16.62
C ASP A 180 13.26 1.02 15.43
N GLN A 181 13.76 1.22 14.22
CA GLN A 181 12.97 1.15 13.00
C GLN A 181 12.40 -0.26 12.77
N ALA A 182 13.21 -1.30 12.98
CA ALA A 182 12.74 -2.69 12.91
C ALA A 182 11.66 -2.98 13.97
N LYS A 183 11.81 -2.45 15.19
CA LYS A 183 10.81 -2.57 16.25
C LYS A 183 9.51 -1.85 15.87
N ILE A 184 9.60 -0.64 15.31
CA ILE A 184 8.42 0.09 14.81
C ILE A 184 7.73 -0.73 13.73
N ALA A 185 8.46 -1.22 12.72
CA ALA A 185 7.89 -2.01 11.64
C ALA A 185 7.17 -3.27 12.16
N ALA A 186 7.77 -3.98 13.11
CA ALA A 186 7.19 -5.18 13.72
C ALA A 186 5.88 -4.91 14.49
N LEU A 187 5.61 -3.66 14.89
CA LEU A 187 4.40 -3.26 15.60
C LEU A 187 3.25 -2.83 14.68
N GLY A 188 3.41 -2.98 13.36
CA GLY A 188 2.33 -2.79 12.37
C GLY A 188 1.84 -1.35 12.16
N PRO A 189 2.73 -0.35 11.96
CA PRO A 189 2.32 0.99 11.55
C PRO A 189 1.81 1.00 10.11
N ILE A 190 1.05 2.05 9.78
CA ILE A 190 0.59 2.34 8.42
C ILE A 190 1.77 2.78 7.56
N ALA A 191 2.56 3.71 8.08
CA ALA A 191 3.69 4.33 7.42
C ALA A 191 4.60 4.99 8.45
N ILE A 192 5.85 5.22 8.06
CA ILE A 192 6.79 6.08 8.77
C ILE A 192 6.95 7.37 7.97
N VAL A 193 6.90 8.51 8.65
CA VAL A 193 7.26 9.81 8.10
C VAL A 193 8.46 10.36 8.88
N SER A 194 9.52 10.68 8.17
CA SER A 194 10.75 11.21 8.74
C SER A 194 11.28 12.38 7.90
N TYR A 195 12.29 13.08 8.43
CA TYR A 195 13.10 14.02 7.64
C TYR A 195 14.39 13.35 7.12
N GLU A 196 14.92 12.36 7.84
CA GLU A 196 16.13 11.60 7.50
C GLU A 196 15.86 10.10 7.59
N ALA A 197 16.54 9.29 6.78
CA ALA A 197 16.43 7.83 6.85
C ALA A 197 17.81 7.17 6.80
N SER A 198 18.06 6.33 7.79
CA SER A 198 19.25 5.47 7.89
C SER A 198 18.99 4.03 7.43
N TYR A 199 17.71 3.61 7.31
CA TYR A 199 17.32 2.25 6.91
C TYR A 199 16.06 2.28 6.02
N ARG A 200 15.94 1.31 5.10
CA ARG A 200 14.75 1.08 4.27
C ARG A 200 14.34 -0.37 4.37
N ASP A 201 13.29 -0.65 5.13
CA ASP A 201 12.50 -1.85 4.91
C ASP A 201 11.64 -1.63 3.66
N LEU A 202 11.73 -2.50 2.65
CA LEU A 202 10.90 -2.39 1.45
C LEU A 202 9.42 -2.72 1.72
N SER A 203 9.10 -3.36 2.85
CA SER A 203 7.74 -3.77 3.18
C SER A 203 6.90 -2.70 3.87
N LEU A 204 7.52 -1.63 4.39
CA LEU A 204 6.84 -0.55 5.10
C LEU A 204 6.96 0.79 4.37
N PRO A 205 5.85 1.51 4.10
CA PRO A 205 5.91 2.83 3.49
C PRO A 205 6.73 3.82 4.35
N LEU A 206 7.80 4.36 3.79
CA LEU A 206 8.66 5.37 4.40
C LEU A 206 8.67 6.64 3.56
N LEU A 207 8.16 7.73 4.11
CA LEU A 207 8.06 9.03 3.45
C LEU A 207 9.01 10.04 4.09
N LEU A 208 9.80 10.72 3.26
CA LEU A 208 10.77 11.73 3.68
C LEU A 208 10.25 13.12 3.38
N LEU A 209 10.22 14.01 4.38
CA LEU A 209 9.84 15.41 4.18
C LEU A 209 10.98 16.21 3.55
N ALA A 210 10.67 17.14 2.64
CA ALA A 210 11.68 17.87 1.88
C ALA A 210 12.45 18.92 2.67
N ASN A 211 11.90 19.45 3.77
CA ASN A 211 12.48 20.59 4.47
C ASN A 211 12.50 20.40 6.00
N LYS A 212 13.66 20.70 6.60
CA LYS A 212 13.90 20.68 8.05
C LYS A 212 13.07 21.71 8.82
N ALA A 213 12.71 22.84 8.19
CA ALA A 213 11.86 23.85 8.82
C ALA A 213 10.44 23.31 9.06
N ASP A 214 9.86 22.65 8.05
CA ASP A 214 8.53 22.04 8.13
C ASP A 214 8.52 20.91 9.17
N TRP A 215 9.61 20.15 9.26
CA TRP A 215 9.81 19.15 10.30
C TRP A 215 9.67 19.71 11.72
N LYS A 216 10.36 20.81 12.03
CA LYS A 216 10.28 21.43 13.36
C LYS A 216 8.85 21.86 13.71
N ASN A 217 8.14 22.43 12.74
CA ASN A 217 6.76 22.88 12.93
C ASN A 217 5.81 21.70 13.16
N LEU A 218 6.04 20.59 12.46
CA LEU A 218 5.22 19.39 12.55
C LEU A 218 5.26 18.78 13.97
N PHE A 219 6.44 18.66 14.57
CA PHE A 219 6.60 18.15 15.94
C PHE A 219 6.04 19.08 17.01
N ALA A 220 6.15 20.39 16.81
CA ALA A 220 5.61 21.37 17.73
C ALA A 220 4.07 21.32 17.77
N LYS A 221 3.44 21.16 16.61
CA LYS A 221 1.98 21.27 16.47
C LYS A 221 1.22 19.97 16.73
N LYS A 222 1.87 18.81 16.55
CA LYS A 222 1.29 17.47 16.80
C LYS A 222 -0.08 17.27 16.16
N TRP A 223 -0.11 17.37 14.83
CA TRP A 223 -1.30 17.11 14.02
C TRP A 223 -1.90 15.72 14.30
N GLN A 224 -3.23 15.64 14.36
CA GLN A 224 -3.93 14.40 14.69
C GLN A 224 -3.96 13.41 13.51
N LEU A 225 -4.13 13.92 12.29
CA LEU A 225 -4.29 13.13 11.08
C LEU A 225 -3.27 13.55 10.03
N CYS A 226 -2.89 12.60 9.18
CA CYS A 226 -2.22 12.92 7.93
C CYS A 226 -2.71 12.06 6.78
N LEU A 227 -2.51 12.57 5.57
CA LEU A 227 -2.92 11.97 4.31
C LEU A 227 -1.82 12.17 3.27
N TYR A 228 -1.30 11.06 2.75
CA TYR A 228 -0.41 11.03 1.60
C TYR A 228 -1.12 10.38 0.42
N LEU A 229 -1.04 11.04 -0.74
CA LEU A 229 -1.57 10.53 -1.99
C LEU A 229 -0.44 10.42 -2.99
N SER A 230 -0.21 9.24 -3.57
CA SER A 230 0.91 8.97 -4.48
C SER A 230 0.91 9.86 -5.73
N ALA A 231 -0.29 10.30 -6.15
CA ALA A 231 -0.45 11.25 -7.25
C ALA A 231 0.14 12.64 -6.96
N ASN A 232 0.39 12.96 -5.69
CA ASN A 232 0.84 14.27 -5.23
C ASN A 232 2.26 14.19 -4.67
N LYS A 233 3.05 15.25 -4.87
CA LYS A 233 4.40 15.38 -4.26
C LYS A 233 4.35 16.00 -2.85
N PHE A 234 3.24 15.82 -2.15
CA PHE A 234 2.98 16.43 -0.86
C PHE A 234 2.24 15.46 0.06
N ILE A 235 2.45 15.64 1.36
CA ILE A 235 1.64 15.05 2.42
C ILE A 235 0.88 16.15 3.15
N TYR A 236 -0.38 15.87 3.47
CA TYR A 236 -1.23 16.78 4.23
C TYR A 236 -1.25 16.37 5.69
N PHE A 237 -1.08 17.32 6.60
CA PHE A 237 -1.27 17.14 8.03
C PHE A 237 -2.37 18.08 8.51
N PHE A 238 -3.31 17.59 9.32
CA PHE A 238 -4.46 18.39 9.72
C PHE A 238 -5.08 17.95 11.03
N ASN A 239 -5.82 18.88 11.62
CA ASN A 239 -6.75 18.62 12.70
C ASN A 239 -8.18 18.80 12.14
N PRO A 240 -9.09 17.86 12.41
CA PRO A 240 -10.46 17.94 11.90
C PRO A 240 -11.25 19.17 12.38
#